data_AF-A0AA44Q5V5-F1
#
_entry.id   AF-A0AA44Q5V5-F1
#
_cell.length_a   1.000
_cell.length_b   1.000
_cell.length_c   1.000
_cell.angle_alpha   90.00
_cell.angle_beta   90.00
_cell.angle_gamma   90.00
#
_symmetry.space_group_name_H-M   'P 1'
#
loop_
_entity.id
_entity.type
_entity.pdbx_description
1 polymer ?
#
loop_
_entity_poly.entity_id
_entity_poly.type
_entity_poly.pdbx_seq_one_letter_code
_entity_poly.pdbx_strand_id
1 'polypeptide(L)'
;MKKKIIVGLLLLILIIIISFNIFQHFTSTTNSQVFSDLEGTIYYTERVDGVLTLFKSDATLQNKTLIYSHKGKGKDSYGDYNDNISDFYYDKTSKTIYFIAMNNGSWSLFSLKEKETKPILLQKEVMETNTDYIQNQFKNLTVSSKKGSLYLFENGHEKTIKKFYGLYDEKFTGYQSIGFSPDGKYLVYHSMEHLTSFGTLLEGFVKNSVGNTYIMDLSTMESAKFIDAYEIQWIID
;
A
#
# COMPACT_ATOMS: atom_id res chain seq x y z
N MET A 1 46.45 10.08 19.71
CA MET A 1 45.25 9.31 20.15
C MET A 1 43.94 9.78 19.54
N LYS A 2 43.59 11.08 19.58
CA LYS A 2 42.29 11.59 19.08
C LYS A 2 41.98 11.22 17.61
N LYS A 3 42.95 11.31 16.68
CA LYS A 3 42.75 10.95 15.26
C LYS A 3 42.42 9.47 15.03
N LYS A 4 43.05 8.54 15.76
CA LYS A 4 42.77 7.09 15.65
C LYS A 4 41.38 6.74 16.18
N ILE A 5 40.93 7.42 17.25
CA ILE A 5 39.58 7.28 17.81
C ILE A 5 38.53 7.81 16.82
N ILE A 6 38.77 8.98 16.21
CA ILE A 6 37.86 9.57 15.21
C ILE A 6 37.75 8.66 13.98
N VAL A 7 38.87 8.14 13.46
CA VAL A 7 38.87 7.20 12.32
C VAL A 7 38.14 5.91 12.68
N GLY A 8 38.33 5.38 13.89
CA GLY A 8 37.60 4.21 14.38
C GLY A 8 36.08 4.42 14.46
N LEU A 9 35.64 5.58 14.95
CA LEU A 9 34.22 5.96 14.99
C LEU A 9 33.62 6.10 13.58
N LEU A 10 34.35 6.73 12.64
CA LEU A 10 33.89 6.87 11.25
C LEU A 10 33.77 5.51 10.54
N LEU A 11 34.72 4.60 10.76
CA LEU A 11 34.65 3.22 10.25
C LEU A 11 33.46 2.46 10.83
N LEU A 12 33.19 2.62 12.13
CA LEU A 12 32.02 2.00 12.77
C LEU A 12 30.71 2.52 12.16
N ILE A 13 30.58 3.83 11.99
CA ILE A 13 29.41 4.45 11.34
C ILE A 13 29.25 3.91 9.91
N LEU A 14 30.34 3.83 9.14
CA LEU A 14 30.31 3.30 7.78
C LEU A 14 29.85 1.83 7.75
N ILE A 15 30.36 0.99 8.65
CA ILE A 15 29.95 -0.42 8.76
C ILE A 15 28.47 -0.52 9.13
N ILE A 16 27.99 0.30 10.06
CA ILE A 16 26.56 0.34 10.43
C ILE A 16 25.71 0.72 9.22
N ILE A 17 26.09 1.76 8.46
CA ILE A 17 25.35 2.20 7.27
C ILE A 17 25.34 1.11 6.19
N ILE A 18 26.48 0.46 5.92
CA ILE A 18 26.56 -0.64 4.94
C ILE A 18 25.69 -1.82 5.39
N SER A 19 25.80 -2.22 6.65
CA SER A 19 25.04 -3.35 7.21
C SER A 19 23.54 -3.07 7.18
N PHE A 20 23.13 -1.84 7.48
CA PHE A 20 21.75 -1.40 7.40
C PHE A 20 21.22 -1.44 5.97
N ASN A 21 21.98 -0.94 4.98
CA ASN A 21 21.57 -1.00 3.57
C ASN A 21 21.46 -2.44 3.05
N ILE A 22 22.41 -3.31 3.41
CA ILE A 22 22.36 -4.73 3.07
C ILE A 22 21.12 -5.39 3.69
N PHE A 23 20.87 -5.14 4.97
CA PHE A 23 19.69 -5.66 5.66
C PHE A 23 18.39 -5.21 4.98
N GLN A 24 18.24 -3.92 4.65
CA GLN A 24 17.07 -3.40 3.93
C GLN A 24 16.90 -4.01 2.53
N HIS A 25 18.00 -4.29 1.83
CA HIS A 25 17.97 -4.95 0.54
C HIS A 25 17.51 -6.41 0.63
N PHE A 26 17.97 -7.15 1.64
CA PHE A 26 17.51 -8.52 1.88
C PHE A 26 16.05 -8.58 2.33
N THR A 27 15.61 -7.69 3.22
CA THR A 27 14.21 -7.65 3.67
C THR A 27 13.25 -7.31 2.52
N SER A 28 13.64 -6.40 1.62
CA SER A 28 12.83 -6.04 0.44
C SER A 28 12.76 -7.12 -0.65
N THR A 29 13.69 -8.07 -0.67
CA THR A 29 13.73 -9.18 -1.66
C THR A 29 13.28 -10.53 -1.09
N THR A 30 12.96 -10.56 0.20
CA THR A 30 12.47 -11.75 0.91
C THR A 30 11.18 -12.25 0.27
N ASN A 31 11.12 -13.56 -0.02
CA ASN A 31 9.98 -14.26 -0.61
C ASN A 31 9.48 -13.63 -1.92
N SER A 32 10.38 -13.08 -2.74
CA SER A 32 10.02 -12.53 -4.06
C SER A 32 9.30 -13.54 -4.98
N GLN A 33 9.41 -14.85 -4.70
CA GLN A 33 8.61 -15.88 -5.37
C GLN A 33 7.10 -15.69 -5.20
N VAL A 34 6.63 -15.02 -4.14
CA VAL A 34 5.19 -14.71 -3.96
C VAL A 34 4.62 -13.94 -5.16
N PHE A 35 5.46 -13.24 -5.91
CA PHE A 35 5.06 -12.51 -7.12
C PHE A 35 4.95 -13.37 -8.38
N SER A 36 5.55 -14.57 -8.45
CA SER A 36 5.68 -15.30 -9.72
C SER A 36 4.34 -15.72 -10.32
N ASP A 37 3.37 -15.96 -9.45
CA ASP A 37 2.08 -16.57 -9.81
C ASP A 37 0.92 -15.57 -9.69
N LEU A 38 1.23 -14.28 -9.46
CA LEU A 38 0.21 -13.23 -9.37
C LEU A 38 -0.36 -12.92 -10.76
N GLU A 39 -1.66 -13.08 -10.89
CA GLU A 39 -2.40 -12.79 -12.12
C GLU A 39 -3.23 -11.51 -11.99
N GLY A 40 -3.48 -10.88 -13.13
CA GLY A 40 -4.37 -9.73 -13.25
C GLY A 40 -3.67 -8.38 -13.16
N THR A 41 -4.51 -7.35 -13.18
CA THR A 41 -4.16 -5.93 -13.14
C THR A 41 -4.55 -5.34 -11.79
N ILE A 42 -3.73 -4.45 -11.26
CA ILE A 42 -4.07 -3.63 -10.11
C ILE A 42 -4.12 -2.15 -10.48
N TYR A 43 -5.11 -1.45 -9.91
CA TYR A 43 -5.19 0.00 -9.85
C TYR A 43 -5.02 0.42 -8.41
N TYR A 44 -4.17 1.42 -8.16
CA TYR A 44 -3.81 1.80 -6.80
C TYR A 44 -3.29 3.24 -6.73
N THR A 45 -3.43 3.85 -5.54
CA THR A 45 -2.87 5.16 -5.24
C THR A 45 -1.54 5.04 -4.50
N GLU A 46 -0.56 5.86 -4.88
CA GLU A 46 0.76 5.94 -4.25
C GLU A 46 1.17 7.41 -4.15
N ARG A 47 1.87 7.80 -3.07
CA ARG A 47 2.43 9.15 -2.95
C ARG A 47 3.81 9.21 -3.62
N VAL A 48 3.90 10.03 -4.67
CA VAL A 48 5.16 10.35 -5.35
C VAL A 48 5.48 11.82 -5.10
N ASP A 49 6.59 12.10 -4.42
CA ASP A 49 7.00 13.46 -4.01
C ASP A 49 5.89 14.23 -3.26
N GLY A 50 5.14 13.53 -2.41
CA GLY A 50 4.02 14.07 -1.64
C GLY A 50 2.70 14.19 -2.41
N VAL A 51 2.66 13.87 -3.70
CA VAL A 51 1.44 13.92 -4.53
C VAL A 51 0.81 12.54 -4.62
N LEU A 52 -0.43 12.42 -4.15
CA LEU A 52 -1.23 11.20 -4.34
C LEU A 52 -1.51 11.01 -5.83
N THR A 53 -1.07 9.87 -6.36
CA THR A 53 -1.04 9.57 -7.80
C THR A 53 -1.66 8.21 -8.04
N LEU A 54 -2.53 8.09 -9.05
CA LEU A 54 -3.18 6.85 -9.46
C LEU A 54 -2.35 6.16 -10.54
N PHE A 55 -2.01 4.89 -10.28
CA PHE A 55 -1.27 4.02 -11.18
C PHE A 55 -2.09 2.79 -11.58
N LYS A 56 -1.68 2.18 -12.69
CA LYS A 56 -2.04 0.83 -13.12
C LYS A 56 -0.75 0.01 -13.23
N SER A 57 -0.77 -1.25 -12.81
CA SER A 57 0.31 -2.20 -13.11
C SER A 57 -0.25 -3.61 -13.23
N ASP A 58 0.58 -4.55 -13.68
CA ASP A 58 0.30 -5.97 -13.44
C ASP A 58 0.36 -6.23 -11.93
N ALA A 59 -0.32 -7.28 -11.46
CA ALA A 59 -0.29 -7.68 -10.05
C ALA A 59 1.13 -8.04 -9.57
N THR A 60 2.02 -8.42 -10.50
CA THR A 60 3.46 -8.63 -10.27
C THR A 60 4.26 -7.33 -10.09
N LEU A 61 3.59 -6.17 -10.12
CA LEU A 61 4.15 -4.81 -10.08
C LEU A 61 4.98 -4.43 -11.31
N GLN A 62 4.91 -5.23 -12.37
CA GLN A 62 5.50 -4.92 -13.67
C GLN A 62 4.58 -3.99 -14.47
N ASN A 63 5.13 -3.38 -15.52
CA ASN A 63 4.39 -2.53 -16.47
C ASN A 63 3.62 -1.35 -15.81
N LYS A 64 4.17 -0.79 -14.73
CA LYS A 64 3.62 0.37 -14.02
C LYS A 64 3.41 1.54 -14.98
N THR A 65 2.17 2.01 -15.06
CA THR A 65 1.69 3.07 -15.94
C THR A 65 0.96 4.13 -15.11
N LEU A 66 1.28 5.40 -15.35
CA LEU A 66 0.58 6.53 -14.75
C LEU A 66 -0.83 6.67 -15.36
N ILE A 67 -1.86 6.69 -14.51
CA ILE A 67 -3.25 6.98 -14.92
C ILE A 67 -3.56 8.46 -14.70
N TYR A 68 -3.29 8.95 -13.49
CA TYR A 68 -3.57 10.34 -13.14
C TYR A 68 -2.65 10.82 -12.02
N SER A 69 -2.07 12.00 -12.24
CA SER A 69 -1.41 12.77 -11.19
C SER A 69 -1.81 14.23 -11.38
N HIS A 70 -2.20 14.87 -10.30
CA HIS A 70 -2.43 16.30 -10.30
C HIS A 70 -1.80 16.88 -9.04
N LYS A 71 -0.90 17.84 -9.23
CA LYS A 71 -0.34 18.60 -8.13
C LYS A 71 -1.32 19.71 -7.79
N GLY A 72 -2.13 19.51 -6.75
CA GLY A 72 -2.98 20.56 -6.19
C GLY A 72 -2.17 21.80 -5.76
N LYS A 73 -2.85 22.89 -5.39
CA LYS A 73 -2.22 24.17 -5.02
C LYS A 73 -1.66 24.20 -3.58
N GLY A 74 -0.91 23.16 -3.20
CA GLY A 74 -0.17 23.13 -1.92
C GLY A 74 -1.01 22.74 -0.71
N LYS A 75 -0.36 22.79 0.46
CA LYS A 75 -0.87 22.34 1.75
C LYS A 75 -2.21 23.01 2.07
N ASP A 76 -3.15 22.25 2.59
CA ASP A 76 -4.36 22.86 3.15
C ASP A 76 -4.01 23.76 4.36
N SER A 77 -5.02 24.43 4.92
CA SER A 77 -4.88 25.32 6.08
C SER A 77 -4.24 24.64 7.32
N TYR A 78 -4.18 23.31 7.33
CA TYR A 78 -3.68 22.48 8.42
C TYR A 78 -2.30 21.86 8.13
N GLY A 79 -1.75 22.10 6.93
CA GLY A 79 -0.44 21.59 6.55
C GLY A 79 -0.49 20.23 5.86
N ASP A 80 -1.67 19.67 5.63
CA ASP A 80 -1.88 18.38 5.00
C ASP A 80 -1.75 18.49 3.47
N TYR A 81 -1.34 17.38 2.85
CA TYR A 81 -1.30 17.29 1.40
C TYR A 81 -2.74 17.44 0.89
N ASN A 82 -2.97 18.40 0.00
CA ASN A 82 -4.24 18.53 -0.73
C ASN A 82 -4.41 17.26 -1.57
N ASP A 83 -5.08 16.26 -1.00
CA ASP A 83 -5.28 14.97 -1.63
C ASP A 83 -6.07 15.21 -2.92
N ASN A 84 -5.47 14.81 -4.05
CA ASN A 84 -5.97 15.20 -5.37
C ASN A 84 -6.83 14.12 -6.01
N ILE A 85 -7.02 12.99 -5.33
CA ILE A 85 -7.80 11.84 -5.73
C ILE A 85 -8.53 11.38 -4.48
N SER A 86 -9.84 11.26 -4.53
CA SER A 86 -10.64 10.79 -3.39
C SER A 86 -11.10 9.35 -3.57
N ASP A 87 -11.25 8.88 -4.82
CA ASP A 87 -11.79 7.56 -5.11
C ASP A 87 -11.54 7.16 -6.58
N PHE A 88 -11.52 5.86 -6.89
CA PHE A 88 -11.40 5.34 -8.25
C PHE A 88 -12.00 3.94 -8.41
N TYR A 89 -12.65 3.67 -9.54
CA TYR A 89 -13.13 2.33 -9.88
C TYR A 89 -12.98 2.04 -11.38
N TYR A 90 -12.61 0.82 -11.71
CA TYR A 90 -12.52 0.33 -13.08
C TYR A 90 -13.73 -0.51 -13.42
N ASP A 91 -14.41 -0.14 -14.49
CA ASP A 91 -15.47 -0.94 -15.08
C ASP A 91 -14.91 -1.86 -16.16
N LYS A 92 -14.97 -3.18 -15.90
CA LYS A 92 -14.53 -4.22 -16.83
C LYS A 92 -15.34 -4.22 -18.14
N THR A 93 -16.62 -3.85 -18.08
CA THR A 93 -17.53 -3.89 -19.24
C THR A 93 -17.14 -2.85 -20.26
N SER A 94 -16.98 -1.59 -19.83
CA SER A 94 -16.55 -0.50 -20.70
C SER A 94 -15.03 -0.38 -20.86
N LYS A 95 -14.25 -1.17 -20.11
CA LYS A 95 -12.78 -1.10 -20.03
C LYS A 95 -12.29 0.33 -19.74
N THR A 96 -12.91 0.95 -18.75
CA THR A 96 -12.72 2.36 -18.41
C THR A 96 -12.46 2.50 -16.92
N ILE A 97 -11.38 3.21 -16.57
CA ILE A 97 -11.16 3.64 -15.19
C ILE A 97 -11.88 4.97 -14.99
N TYR A 98 -12.64 5.07 -13.91
CA TYR A 98 -13.28 6.27 -13.42
C TYR A 98 -12.59 6.67 -12.12
N PHE A 99 -12.43 7.97 -11.89
CA PHE A 99 -11.80 8.46 -10.66
C PHE A 99 -12.29 9.86 -10.31
N ILE A 100 -12.45 10.12 -9.02
CA ILE A 100 -12.79 11.43 -8.50
C ILE A 100 -11.51 12.13 -8.10
N ALA A 101 -11.29 13.31 -8.69
CA ALA A 101 -10.10 14.10 -8.46
C ALA A 101 -10.42 15.59 -8.33
N MET A 102 -9.53 16.32 -7.66
CA MET A 102 -9.64 17.75 -7.48
C MET A 102 -9.44 18.46 -8.84
N ASN A 103 -10.41 19.31 -9.20
CA ASN A 103 -10.39 20.11 -10.43
C ASN A 103 -10.84 21.54 -10.13
N ASN A 104 -9.92 22.49 -10.21
CA ASN A 104 -10.17 23.91 -9.96
C ASN A 104 -10.91 24.19 -8.62
N GLY A 105 -10.58 23.43 -7.57
CA GLY A 105 -11.17 23.60 -6.23
C GLY A 105 -12.50 22.87 -6.01
N SER A 106 -12.91 22.02 -6.96
CA SER A 106 -14.09 21.17 -6.82
C SER A 106 -13.74 19.71 -7.12
N TRP A 107 -14.33 18.78 -6.36
CA TRP A 107 -14.25 17.35 -6.67
C TRP A 107 -15.01 17.04 -7.96
N SER A 108 -14.35 16.37 -8.89
CA SER A 108 -14.88 16.10 -10.22
C SER A 108 -14.62 14.66 -10.63
N LEU A 109 -15.58 14.08 -11.34
CA LEU A 109 -15.48 12.73 -11.89
C LEU A 109 -14.81 12.77 -13.26
N PHE A 110 -13.76 11.99 -13.40
CA PHE A 110 -13.03 11.76 -14.65
C PHE A 110 -13.19 10.31 -15.09
N SER A 111 -12.94 10.09 -16.38
CA SER A 111 -12.79 8.76 -16.95
C SER A 111 -11.57 8.69 -17.86
N LEU A 112 -10.99 7.51 -17.98
CA LEU A 112 -9.95 7.20 -18.94
C LEU A 112 -10.18 5.79 -19.49
N LYS A 113 -10.40 5.69 -20.79
CA LYS A 113 -10.55 4.38 -21.43
C LYS A 113 -9.19 3.70 -21.56
N GLU A 114 -9.18 2.38 -21.51
CA GLU A 114 -7.94 1.63 -21.67
C GLU A 114 -7.21 2.00 -22.99
N LYS A 115 -5.88 2.17 -22.90
CA LYS A 115 -4.96 2.61 -23.97
C LYS A 115 -5.05 4.11 -24.33
N GLU A 116 -5.98 4.86 -23.75
CA GLU A 116 -5.96 6.32 -23.85
C GLU A 116 -4.98 6.92 -22.82
N THR A 117 -4.53 8.14 -23.07
CA THR A 117 -3.54 8.84 -22.22
C THR A 117 -4.08 10.12 -21.60
N LYS A 118 -5.27 10.55 -21.99
CA LYS A 118 -5.88 11.82 -21.55
C LYS A 118 -7.23 11.56 -20.90
N PRO A 119 -7.37 11.81 -19.59
CA PRO A 119 -8.66 11.69 -18.93
C PRO A 119 -9.67 12.71 -19.44
N ILE A 120 -10.94 12.31 -19.45
CA ILE A 120 -12.09 13.13 -19.83
C ILE A 120 -12.87 13.48 -18.57
N LEU A 121 -13.15 14.77 -18.38
CA LEU A 121 -14.04 15.24 -17.32
C LEU A 121 -15.50 14.89 -17.68
N LEU A 122 -16.16 14.12 -16.82
CA LEU A 122 -17.56 13.71 -17.01
C LEU A 122 -18.53 14.59 -16.23
N GLN A 123 -18.20 14.88 -14.97
CA GLN A 123 -19.09 15.60 -14.06
C GLN A 123 -18.28 16.42 -13.05
N LYS A 124 -18.80 17.59 -12.68
CA LYS A 124 -18.27 18.42 -11.58
C LYS A 124 -19.13 18.26 -10.33
N GLU A 125 -18.54 18.54 -9.18
CA GLU A 125 -19.22 18.52 -7.87
C GLU A 125 -19.81 17.15 -7.55
N VAL A 126 -18.96 16.12 -7.68
CA VAL A 126 -19.32 14.74 -7.33
C VAL A 126 -18.76 14.42 -5.95
N MET A 127 -19.55 13.70 -5.16
CA MET A 127 -19.12 13.06 -3.92
C MET A 127 -18.98 11.56 -4.19
N GLU A 128 -18.05 10.92 -3.48
CA GLU A 128 -17.68 9.48 -3.46
C GLU A 128 -18.53 8.51 -4.30
N THR A 129 -17.84 7.63 -5.03
CA THR A 129 -18.48 6.53 -5.76
C THR A 129 -18.48 5.26 -4.93
N ASN A 130 -19.35 4.30 -5.29
CA ASN A 130 -19.23 2.96 -4.72
C ASN A 130 -18.11 2.24 -5.45
N THR A 131 -17.06 1.86 -4.73
CA THR A 131 -15.86 1.27 -5.30
C THR A 131 -15.60 -0.12 -4.76
N ASP A 132 -15.36 -1.05 -5.68
CA ASP A 132 -15.02 -2.44 -5.38
C ASP A 132 -13.51 -2.60 -5.16
N TYR A 133 -12.95 -1.93 -4.15
CA TYR A 133 -11.60 -2.23 -3.68
C TYR A 133 -11.51 -3.67 -3.19
N ILE A 134 -10.30 -4.22 -3.07
CA ILE A 134 -10.12 -5.53 -2.44
C ILE A 134 -10.76 -5.53 -1.03
N GLN A 135 -11.45 -6.63 -0.72
CA GLN A 135 -12.27 -6.73 0.50
C GLN A 135 -11.73 -7.78 1.46
N ASN A 136 -12.03 -7.61 2.74
CA ASN A 136 -11.67 -8.56 3.79
C ASN A 136 -12.55 -9.84 3.81
N GLN A 137 -13.44 -10.01 2.83
CA GLN A 137 -14.30 -11.18 2.67
C GLN A 137 -14.20 -11.70 1.23
N PHE A 138 -14.02 -13.01 1.09
CA PHE A 138 -14.02 -13.70 -0.20
C PHE A 138 -14.63 -15.10 -0.04
N LYS A 139 -15.81 -15.32 -0.64
CA LYS A 139 -16.58 -16.57 -0.50
C LYS A 139 -16.76 -16.97 0.98
N ASN A 140 -16.10 -18.02 1.42
CA ASN A 140 -16.10 -18.58 2.78
C ASN A 140 -14.90 -18.14 3.62
N LEU A 141 -14.05 -17.25 3.09
CA LEU A 141 -12.89 -16.68 3.75
C LEU A 141 -13.22 -15.28 4.28
N THR A 142 -12.84 -15.03 5.53
CA THR A 142 -12.87 -13.69 6.12
C THR A 142 -11.55 -13.45 6.83
N VAL A 143 -10.93 -12.31 6.60
CA VAL A 143 -9.75 -11.87 7.36
C VAL A 143 -10.14 -10.78 8.35
N SER A 144 -9.53 -10.81 9.53
CA SER A 144 -9.70 -9.76 10.53
C SER A 144 -8.40 -9.48 11.27
N SER A 145 -8.32 -8.28 11.83
CA SER A 145 -7.20 -7.85 12.67
C SER A 145 -7.68 -7.75 14.12
N LYS A 146 -7.03 -8.46 15.05
CA LYS A 146 -7.37 -8.42 16.48
C LYS A 146 -6.09 -8.26 17.30
N LYS A 147 -6.01 -7.20 18.11
CA LYS A 147 -4.83 -6.88 18.95
C LYS A 147 -3.52 -6.93 18.15
N GLY A 148 -3.54 -6.32 16.97
CA GLY A 148 -2.39 -6.22 16.07
C GLY A 148 -2.02 -7.52 15.35
N SER A 149 -2.73 -8.63 15.58
CA SER A 149 -2.52 -9.91 14.89
C SER A 149 -3.56 -10.12 13.79
N LEU A 150 -3.20 -10.86 12.74
CA LEU A 150 -4.10 -11.24 11.65
C LEU A 150 -4.68 -12.64 11.88
N TYR A 151 -5.99 -12.75 11.67
CA TYR A 151 -6.76 -13.97 11.78
C TYR A 151 -7.48 -14.24 10.46
N LEU A 152 -7.41 -15.49 10.00
CA LEU A 152 -8.19 -16.00 8.88
C LEU A 152 -9.30 -16.90 9.42
N PHE A 153 -10.54 -16.58 9.05
CA PHE A 153 -11.69 -17.43 9.28
C PHE A 153 -12.02 -18.16 7.98
N GLU A 154 -12.07 -19.49 8.05
CA GLU A 154 -12.29 -20.37 6.92
C GLU A 154 -13.19 -21.52 7.37
N ASN A 155 -14.34 -21.68 6.71
CA ASN A 155 -15.27 -22.79 6.97
C ASN A 155 -15.69 -22.97 8.45
N GLY A 156 -15.91 -21.88 9.18
CA GLY A 156 -16.29 -21.97 10.60
C GLY A 156 -15.12 -21.97 11.57
N HIS A 157 -13.87 -22.03 11.09
CA HIS A 157 -12.67 -22.13 11.91
C HIS A 157 -11.81 -20.87 11.78
N GLU A 158 -11.46 -20.28 12.93
CA GLU A 158 -10.52 -19.17 12.99
C GLU A 158 -9.10 -19.67 13.26
N LYS A 159 -8.14 -19.25 12.44
CA LYS A 159 -6.71 -19.50 12.63
C LYS A 159 -5.92 -18.18 12.64
N THR A 160 -4.97 -18.06 13.57
CA THR A 160 -4.02 -16.94 13.56
C THR A 160 -3.04 -17.18 12.41
N ILE A 161 -3.01 -16.29 11.42
CA ILE A 161 -2.09 -16.38 10.28
C ILE A 161 -0.86 -15.50 10.46
N LYS A 162 -0.96 -14.45 11.30
CA LYS A 162 0.20 -13.61 11.64
C LYS A 162 0.06 -13.08 13.06
N LYS A 163 0.95 -13.49 13.94
CA LYS A 163 0.91 -13.09 15.36
C LYS A 163 1.80 -11.88 15.61
N PHE A 164 1.26 -10.88 16.30
CA PHE A 164 2.03 -9.75 16.79
C PHE A 164 2.48 -10.02 18.23
N TYR A 165 3.74 -9.71 18.52
CA TYR A 165 4.39 -10.01 19.80
C TYR A 165 4.84 -8.75 20.55
N GLY A 166 4.54 -7.56 20.04
CA GLY A 166 4.93 -6.29 20.63
C GLY A 166 3.89 -5.69 21.57
N LEU A 167 4.15 -4.44 21.99
CA LEU A 167 3.19 -3.60 22.71
C LEU A 167 2.17 -3.07 21.71
N TYR A 168 0.97 -3.64 21.75
CA TYR A 168 -0.10 -3.29 20.82
C TYR A 168 -0.68 -1.91 21.12
N ASP A 169 -0.77 -1.12 20.05
CA ASP A 169 -1.45 0.16 19.97
C ASP A 169 -2.15 0.19 18.60
N GLU A 170 -3.46 0.39 18.60
CA GLU A 170 -4.30 0.33 17.41
C GLU A 170 -3.88 1.30 16.30
N LYS A 171 -3.25 2.42 16.66
CA LYS A 171 -2.83 3.45 15.69
C LYS A 171 -1.40 3.26 15.21
N PHE A 172 -0.56 2.63 16.02
CA PHE A 172 0.89 2.70 15.83
C PHE A 172 1.57 1.34 15.72
N THR A 173 0.93 0.22 16.03
CA THR A 173 1.59 -1.09 15.94
C THR A 173 0.68 -2.21 15.43
N GLY A 174 1.31 -3.31 15.01
CA GLY A 174 0.61 -4.50 14.55
C GLY A 174 0.37 -4.53 13.05
N TYR A 175 -0.56 -5.40 12.67
CA TYR A 175 -0.97 -5.65 11.31
C TYR A 175 -2.43 -5.26 11.10
N GLN A 176 -2.74 -4.77 9.90
CA GLN A 176 -4.09 -4.44 9.47
C GLN A 176 -4.38 -5.12 8.13
N SER A 177 -5.48 -5.87 8.05
CA SER A 177 -5.92 -6.50 6.79
C SER A 177 -6.48 -5.46 5.82
N ILE A 178 -6.07 -5.53 4.55
CA ILE A 178 -6.59 -4.68 3.47
C ILE A 178 -7.63 -5.47 2.68
N GLY A 179 -7.27 -6.64 2.12
CA GLY A 179 -8.23 -7.50 1.42
C GLY A 179 -7.61 -8.65 0.64
N PHE A 180 -8.47 -9.49 0.07
CA PHE A 180 -8.08 -10.66 -0.72
C PHE A 180 -7.86 -10.34 -2.20
N SER A 181 -7.02 -11.13 -2.86
CA SER A 181 -6.96 -11.20 -4.32
C SER A 181 -8.29 -11.69 -4.91
N PRO A 182 -8.58 -11.41 -6.19
CA PRO A 182 -9.85 -11.81 -6.82
C PRO A 182 -10.05 -13.32 -6.93
N ASP A 183 -8.97 -14.12 -6.84
CA ASP A 183 -9.03 -15.57 -6.78
C ASP A 183 -9.01 -16.14 -5.35
N GLY A 184 -8.84 -15.27 -4.35
CA GLY A 184 -8.80 -15.61 -2.92
C GLY A 184 -7.54 -16.34 -2.48
N LYS A 185 -6.50 -16.45 -3.32
CA LYS A 185 -5.25 -17.14 -2.97
C LYS A 185 -4.30 -16.27 -2.15
N TYR A 186 -4.42 -14.95 -2.27
CA TYR A 186 -3.51 -14.00 -1.64
C TYR A 186 -4.26 -13.04 -0.73
N LEU A 187 -3.57 -12.60 0.33
CA LEU A 187 -4.03 -11.58 1.26
C LEU A 187 -3.09 -10.38 1.22
N VAL A 188 -3.64 -9.20 0.99
CA VAL A 188 -2.93 -7.94 1.16
C VAL A 188 -3.18 -7.39 2.57
N TYR A 189 -2.11 -6.99 3.25
CA TYR A 189 -2.17 -6.45 4.60
C TYR A 189 -1.11 -5.37 4.81
N HIS A 190 -1.38 -4.43 5.71
CA HIS A 190 -0.41 -3.44 6.16
C HIS A 190 0.28 -3.89 7.46
N SER A 191 1.55 -3.56 7.60
CA SER A 191 2.32 -3.73 8.84
C SER A 191 2.97 -2.43 9.24
N MET A 192 2.84 -2.08 10.52
CA MET A 192 3.60 -0.96 11.10
C MET A 192 5.08 -1.29 11.33
N GLU A 193 5.51 -2.54 11.14
CA GLU A 193 6.89 -3.06 11.29
C GLU A 193 7.56 -2.92 12.67
N HIS A 194 7.00 -2.10 13.56
CA HIS A 194 7.54 -1.87 14.89
C HIS A 194 6.81 -2.66 15.96
N LEU A 195 7.58 -3.07 16.98
CA LEU A 195 7.05 -3.74 18.17
C LEU A 195 6.48 -2.78 19.20
N THR A 196 6.72 -1.46 19.06
CA THR A 196 6.25 -0.44 20.00
C THR A 196 5.88 0.83 19.26
N SER A 197 4.92 1.59 19.80
CA SER A 197 4.48 2.86 19.21
C SER A 197 5.62 3.87 19.08
N PHE A 198 6.61 3.81 19.97
CA PHE A 198 7.79 4.69 19.92
C PHE A 198 8.63 4.47 18.66
N GLY A 199 8.81 3.21 18.23
CA GLY A 199 9.52 2.90 16.99
C GLY A 199 8.82 3.51 15.77
N THR A 200 7.50 3.34 15.70
CA THR A 200 6.66 3.89 14.62
C THR A 200 6.70 5.41 14.58
N LEU A 201 6.57 6.06 15.74
CA LEU A 201 6.65 7.52 15.83
C LEU A 201 8.02 8.02 15.37
N LEU A 202 9.11 7.38 15.81
CA LEU A 202 10.46 7.74 15.41
C LEU A 202 10.67 7.61 13.89
N GLU A 203 10.17 6.53 13.28
CA GLU A 203 10.21 6.37 11.82
C GLU A 203 9.41 7.47 11.12
N GLY A 204 8.20 7.77 11.60
CA GLY A 204 7.36 8.82 11.05
C GLY A 204 8.05 10.19 11.05
N PHE A 205 8.76 10.53 12.14
CA PHE A 205 9.56 11.77 12.23
C PHE A 205 10.72 11.84 11.23
N VAL A 206 11.28 10.69 10.83
CA VAL A 206 12.47 10.64 9.96
C VAL A 206 12.07 10.49 8.49
N LYS A 207 11.07 9.67 8.18
CA LYS A 207 10.74 9.24 6.82
C LYS A 207 9.46 9.83 6.25
N ASN A 208 8.64 10.54 7.04
CA ASN A 208 7.31 11.03 6.65
C ASN A 208 6.36 9.93 6.11
N SER A 209 6.65 8.65 6.39
CA SER A 209 5.81 7.48 6.12
C SER A 209 6.06 6.47 7.24
N VAL A 210 5.04 5.65 7.55
CA VAL A 210 5.10 4.63 8.59
C VAL A 210 4.51 3.33 8.08
N GLY A 211 5.21 2.22 8.37
CA GLY A 211 4.79 0.89 7.96
C GLY A 211 4.97 0.63 6.47
N ASN A 212 4.54 -0.56 6.06
CA ASN A 212 4.55 -1.01 4.67
C ASN A 212 3.40 -1.98 4.42
N THR A 213 2.91 -1.99 3.19
CA THR A 213 1.93 -2.97 2.73
C THR A 213 2.62 -4.19 2.12
N TYR A 214 2.06 -5.35 2.41
CA TYR A 214 2.56 -6.68 2.11
C TYR A 214 1.48 -7.52 1.44
N ILE A 215 1.92 -8.49 0.65
CA ILE A 215 1.08 -9.56 0.11
C ILE A 215 1.53 -10.90 0.69
N MET A 216 0.58 -11.73 1.07
CA MET A 216 0.79 -13.07 1.63
C MET A 216 0.14 -14.11 0.74
N ASP A 217 0.89 -15.16 0.39
CA ASP A 217 0.35 -16.38 -0.18
C ASP A 217 -0.30 -17.20 0.95
N LEU A 218 -1.60 -17.49 0.83
CA LEU A 218 -2.35 -18.20 1.87
C LEU A 218 -2.07 -19.70 1.92
N SER A 219 -1.38 -20.27 0.94
CA SER A 219 -0.96 -21.68 0.94
C SER A 219 0.35 -21.88 1.70
N THR A 220 1.31 -20.96 1.54
CA THR A 220 2.64 -21.05 2.16
C THR A 220 2.77 -20.20 3.43
N MET A 221 1.87 -19.21 3.61
CA MET A 221 1.94 -18.15 4.62
C MET A 221 3.17 -17.24 4.50
N GLU A 222 3.91 -17.34 3.38
CA GLU A 222 5.01 -16.45 3.08
C GLU A 222 4.47 -15.07 2.67
N SER A 223 5.17 -14.02 3.07
CA SER A 223 4.81 -12.65 2.74
C SER A 223 5.97 -11.93 2.04
N ALA A 224 5.64 -11.08 1.09
CA ALA A 224 6.56 -10.19 0.42
C ALA A 224 6.05 -8.75 0.52
N LYS A 225 6.97 -7.78 0.54
CA LYS A 225 6.61 -6.36 0.50
C LYS A 225 5.97 -6.07 -0.86
N PHE A 226 4.81 -5.41 -0.88
CA PHE A 226 3.98 -5.21 -2.05
C PHE A 226 4.05 -3.74 -2.53
N ILE A 227 2.90 -3.10 -2.74
CA ILE A 227 2.76 -1.66 -3.01
C ILE A 227 2.34 -0.92 -1.75
N ASP A 228 2.94 0.24 -1.48
CA ASP A 228 2.57 1.11 -0.35
C ASP A 228 1.25 1.86 -0.64
N ALA A 229 0.15 1.12 -0.63
CA ALA A 229 -1.20 1.58 -0.90
C ALA A 229 -2.22 0.86 -0.02
N TYR A 230 -3.33 1.54 0.25
CA TYR A 230 -4.52 0.97 0.94
C TYR A 230 -5.70 0.83 -0.02
N GLU A 231 -5.86 1.77 -0.95
CA GLU A 231 -6.85 1.71 -2.01
C GLU A 231 -6.25 0.90 -3.17
N ILE A 232 -6.66 -0.36 -3.26
CA ILE A 232 -6.20 -1.28 -4.29
C ILE A 232 -7.45 -1.92 -4.90
N GLN A 233 -7.65 -1.71 -6.19
CA GLN A 233 -8.60 -2.48 -6.97
C GLN A 233 -7.84 -3.51 -7.80
N TRP A 234 -8.16 -4.79 -7.60
CA TRP A 234 -7.50 -5.90 -8.30
C TRP A 234 -8.50 -6.61 -9.20
N ILE A 235 -8.11 -6.76 -10.46
CA ILE A 235 -8.92 -7.31 -11.53
C ILE A 235 -8.20 -8.48 -12.19
N ILE A 236 -8.88 -9.63 -12.26
CA ILE A 236 -8.54 -10.74 -13.16
C ILE A 236 -9.54 -10.69 -14.32
N ASP A 237 -9.04 -10.86 -15.55
CA ASP A 237 -9.84 -10.94 -16.78
C ASP A 237 -10.54 -12.30 -16.92
#